data_AF-A0A6I6MLM7-F1
#
_entry.id   AF-A0A6I6MLM7-F1
#
_cell.length_a   1.000
_cell.length_b   1.000
_cell.length_c   1.000
_cell.angle_alpha   90.00
_cell.angle_beta   90.00
_cell.angle_gamma   90.00
#
_symmetry.space_group_name_H-M   'P 1'
#
loop_
_entity.id
_entity.type
_entity.pdbx_description
1 polymer ?
#
loop_
_entity_poly.entity_id
_entity_poly.type
_entity_poly.pdbx_seq_one_letter_code
_entity_poly.pdbx_strand_id
1 'polypeptide(L)'
;MTIARYPASRSRRLRQSDWARRLTREHALSPDDLIWAIVVHDGAEDAIEVASMPSAPRLSIRAAAAAAKRAEHLGIPALAIFPHIEPAKKDSEGREALNPDGLVCRTVRALKDAAPSVGIMVDVALDPFTDHGHDGLVQNGQILNDATIELLVEQAIIQVEAGADIVAPSDMMDGRVGAIRHALEAGYHHDTLIMSYAAKYASHSMAPTATPSVRRRLVEAPITLPAINAPISWIVPMPMKPSAKWRWMSQKAPTCCSSSQACPISTSSHA
;
A
#
# COMPACT_ATOMS: atom_id res chain seq x y z
N MET A 1 13.76 -19.21 -29.25
CA MET A 1 12.88 -20.39 -29.42
C MET A 1 11.63 -19.93 -30.17
N THR A 2 11.41 -20.39 -31.41
CA THR A 2 10.28 -19.94 -32.22
C THR A 2 9.07 -20.82 -31.94
N ILE A 3 7.94 -20.25 -31.50
CA ILE A 3 6.70 -21.00 -31.31
C ILE A 3 6.26 -21.54 -32.68
N ALA A 4 5.95 -22.83 -32.76
CA ALA A 4 5.48 -23.45 -34.00
C ALA A 4 4.24 -22.72 -34.53
N ARG A 5 4.06 -22.62 -35.85
CA ARG A 5 2.86 -22.01 -36.44
C ARG A 5 1.64 -22.91 -36.27
N TYR A 6 0.45 -22.33 -36.34
CA TYR A 6 -0.79 -23.10 -36.50
C TYR A 6 -0.71 -23.96 -37.77
N PRO A 7 -1.19 -25.22 -37.78
CA PRO A 7 -1.93 -25.92 -36.72
C PRO A 7 -1.07 -26.67 -35.69
N ALA A 8 0.26 -26.66 -35.83
CA ALA A 8 1.18 -27.37 -34.94
C ALA A 8 1.16 -26.78 -33.52
N SER A 9 1.13 -25.44 -33.38
CA SER A 9 0.82 -24.79 -32.10
C SER A 9 -0.66 -24.44 -31.99
N ARG A 10 -1.30 -24.88 -30.90
CA ARG A 10 -2.68 -24.53 -30.54
C ARG A 10 -2.72 -24.19 -29.05
N SER A 11 -2.69 -22.90 -28.71
CA SER A 11 -2.72 -22.44 -27.31
C SER A 11 -3.98 -22.86 -26.55
N ARG A 12 -5.06 -23.21 -27.28
CA ARG A 12 -6.28 -23.78 -26.67
C ARG A 12 -6.05 -25.13 -25.98
N ARG A 13 -4.99 -25.89 -26.32
CA ARG A 13 -4.67 -27.19 -25.68
C ARG A 13 -4.48 -27.04 -24.16
N LEU A 14 -3.74 -26.01 -23.74
CA LEU A 14 -3.49 -25.72 -22.31
C LEU A 14 -4.74 -25.23 -21.57
N ARG A 15 -5.84 -24.94 -22.30
CA ARG A 15 -7.08 -24.41 -21.74
C ARG A 15 -8.21 -25.44 -21.64
N GLN A 16 -8.02 -26.65 -22.17
CA GLN A 16 -9.08 -27.66 -22.29
C GLN A 16 -9.54 -28.23 -20.94
N SER A 17 -8.64 -28.35 -19.97
CA SER A 17 -8.93 -28.94 -18.67
C SER A 17 -8.45 -28.05 -17.53
N ASP A 18 -9.08 -28.20 -16.35
CA ASP A 18 -8.66 -27.46 -15.15
C ASP A 18 -7.22 -27.78 -14.76
N TRP A 19 -6.83 -29.06 -14.77
CA TRP A 19 -5.48 -29.48 -14.40
C TRP A 19 -4.41 -28.87 -15.32
N ALA A 20 -4.68 -28.72 -16.62
CA ALA A 20 -3.75 -28.09 -17.55
C ALA A 20 -3.63 -26.59 -17.27
N ARG A 21 -4.75 -25.90 -17.02
CA ARG A 21 -4.74 -24.48 -16.66
C ARG A 21 -4.02 -24.22 -15.34
N ARG A 22 -4.16 -25.11 -14.35
CA ARG A 22 -3.44 -25.02 -13.06
C ARG A 22 -1.93 -25.20 -13.22
N LEU A 23 -1.48 -26.11 -14.08
CA LEU A 23 -0.06 -26.31 -14.36
C LEU A 23 0.59 -25.11 -15.06
N THR A 24 -0.18 -24.41 -15.91
CA THR A 24 0.34 -23.30 -16.71
C THR A 24 -0.08 -21.93 -16.18
N ARG A 25 -0.64 -21.87 -14.96
CA ARG A 25 -1.04 -20.61 -14.34
C ARG A 25 0.19 -19.83 -13.90
N GLU A 26 0.32 -18.60 -14.38
CA GLU A 26 1.47 -17.74 -14.10
C GLU A 26 1.37 -17.04 -12.74
N HIS A 27 0.15 -16.68 -12.34
CA HIS A 27 -0.12 -15.95 -11.10
C HIS A 27 -1.25 -16.59 -10.30
N ALA A 28 -1.12 -16.56 -8.98
CA ALA A 28 -2.17 -16.92 -8.03
C ALA A 28 -2.22 -15.83 -6.96
N LEU A 29 -3.41 -15.59 -6.42
CA LEU A 29 -3.64 -14.69 -5.30
C LEU A 29 -3.81 -15.52 -4.02
N SER A 30 -3.29 -15.02 -2.92
CA SER A 30 -3.41 -15.57 -1.58
C SER A 30 -3.69 -14.46 -0.56
N PRO A 31 -4.15 -14.78 0.66
CA PRO A 31 -4.28 -13.79 1.73
C PRO A 31 -2.99 -13.01 2.01
N ASP A 32 -1.81 -13.63 1.81
CA ASP A 32 -0.50 -12.99 1.96
C ASP A 32 -0.28 -11.78 1.02
N ASP A 33 -1.10 -11.63 -0.03
CA ASP A 33 -1.03 -10.53 -0.99
C ASP A 33 -1.96 -9.35 -0.62
N LEU A 34 -2.73 -9.47 0.47
CA LEU A 34 -3.79 -8.55 0.84
C LEU A 34 -3.39 -7.65 2.02
N ILE A 35 -3.59 -6.34 1.86
CA ILE A 35 -3.72 -5.40 2.98
C ILE A 35 -5.17 -4.97 3.05
N TRP A 36 -5.80 -5.14 4.21
CA TRP A 36 -7.19 -4.73 4.39
C TRP A 36 -7.27 -3.32 4.98
N ALA A 37 -7.71 -2.38 4.16
CA ALA A 37 -7.94 -1.00 4.57
C ALA A 37 -9.26 -0.84 5.34
N ILE A 38 -9.19 -0.15 6.47
CA ILE A 38 -10.34 0.19 7.32
C ILE A 38 -10.34 1.69 7.61
N VAL A 39 -11.54 2.28 7.67
CA VAL A 39 -11.73 3.66 8.14
C VAL A 39 -12.21 3.62 9.57
N VAL A 40 -11.63 4.44 10.46
CA VAL A 40 -11.99 4.46 11.87
C VAL A 40 -12.57 5.79 12.31
N HIS A 41 -13.45 5.80 13.30
CA HIS A 41 -14.02 7.00 13.91
C HIS A 41 -14.06 6.89 15.44
N ASP A 42 -14.23 8.03 16.11
CA ASP A 42 -14.22 8.16 17.57
C ASP A 42 -15.63 8.09 18.21
N GLY A 43 -16.61 7.60 17.45
CA GLY A 43 -18.01 7.55 17.87
C GLY A 43 -18.36 6.31 18.67
N ALA A 44 -19.51 6.34 19.35
CA ALA A 44 -19.99 5.23 20.18
C ALA A 44 -20.55 4.04 19.38
N GLU A 45 -21.11 4.31 18.20
CA GLU A 45 -21.63 3.28 17.30
C GLU A 45 -20.50 2.41 16.75
N ASP A 46 -20.71 1.10 16.64
CA ASP A 46 -19.66 0.20 16.13
C ASP A 46 -19.31 0.45 14.67
N ALA A 47 -20.30 0.84 13.88
CA ALA A 47 -20.16 1.04 12.45
C ALA A 47 -21.04 2.20 11.99
N ILE A 48 -20.47 3.12 11.22
CA ILE A 48 -21.19 4.17 10.50
C ILE A 48 -21.10 3.86 9.00
N GLU A 49 -22.24 3.59 8.39
CA GLU A 49 -22.34 3.31 6.97
C GLU A 49 -21.87 4.50 6.11
N VAL A 50 -21.16 4.19 5.03
CA VAL A 50 -20.73 5.17 4.04
C VAL A 50 -21.55 4.93 2.78
N ALA A 51 -22.45 5.85 2.45
CA ALA A 51 -23.41 5.66 1.35
C ALA A 51 -22.74 5.35 0.00
N SER A 52 -21.58 5.92 -0.28
CA SER A 52 -20.80 5.66 -1.48
C SER A 52 -20.03 4.33 -1.45
N MET A 53 -19.90 3.71 -0.28
CA MET A 53 -19.19 2.45 -0.05
C MET A 53 -19.94 1.54 0.96
N PRO A 54 -21.09 0.96 0.58
CA PRO A 54 -21.95 0.21 1.50
C PRO A 54 -21.35 -1.08 2.10
N SER A 55 -20.17 -1.51 1.63
CA SER A 55 -19.44 -2.67 2.15
C SER A 55 -18.23 -2.30 3.00
N ALA A 56 -18.01 -1.01 3.24
CA ALA A 56 -16.87 -0.48 3.98
C ALA A 56 -17.32 0.66 4.91
N PRO A 57 -18.03 0.32 6.01
CA PRO A 57 -18.40 1.30 7.01
C PRO A 57 -17.16 1.86 7.72
N ARG A 58 -17.31 3.03 8.33
CA ARG A 58 -16.34 3.53 9.31
C ARG A 58 -16.55 2.76 10.60
N LEU A 59 -15.50 2.24 11.21
CA LEU A 59 -15.55 1.42 12.40
C LEU A 59 -15.18 2.21 13.64
N SER A 60 -15.83 1.93 14.77
CA SER A 60 -15.31 2.36 16.08
C SER A 60 -13.98 1.66 16.38
N ILE A 61 -13.23 2.15 17.37
CA ILE A 61 -12.00 1.49 17.83
C ILE A 61 -12.28 0.03 18.26
N ARG A 62 -13.41 -0.21 18.94
CA ARG A 62 -13.84 -1.55 19.36
C ARG A 62 -14.09 -2.46 18.16
N ALA A 63 -14.83 -1.97 17.18
CA ALA A 63 -15.14 -2.74 15.97
C ALA A 63 -13.89 -2.97 15.10
N ALA A 64 -12.98 -2.01 15.05
CA ALA A 64 -11.68 -2.15 14.38
C ALA A 64 -10.83 -3.25 15.04
N ALA A 65 -10.79 -3.33 16.37
CA ALA A 65 -10.12 -4.42 17.09
C ALA A 65 -10.73 -5.80 16.78
N ALA A 66 -12.06 -5.89 16.64
CA ALA A 66 -12.72 -7.10 16.18
C ALA A 66 -12.36 -7.44 14.72
N ALA A 67 -12.21 -6.42 13.86
CA ALA A 67 -11.76 -6.60 12.47
C ALA A 67 -10.31 -7.12 12.40
N ALA A 68 -9.41 -6.70 13.31
CA ALA A 68 -8.05 -7.22 13.40
C ALA A 68 -8.02 -8.72 13.75
N LYS A 69 -8.81 -9.16 14.73
CA LYS A 69 -8.96 -10.60 15.03
C LYS A 69 -9.51 -11.39 13.84
N ARG A 70 -10.43 -10.78 13.08
CA ARG A 70 -10.94 -11.38 11.85
C ARG A 70 -9.86 -11.46 10.76
N ALA A 71 -9.03 -10.43 10.61
CA ALA A 71 -7.92 -10.43 9.67
C ALA A 71 -6.94 -11.57 9.99
N GLU A 72 -6.57 -11.72 11.27
CA GLU A 72 -5.72 -12.82 11.76
C GLU A 72 -6.34 -14.19 11.42
N HIS A 73 -7.62 -14.40 11.70
CA HIS A 73 -8.33 -15.65 11.38
C HIS A 73 -8.36 -15.96 9.87
N LEU A 74 -8.47 -14.93 9.03
CA LEU A 74 -8.49 -15.07 7.57
C LEU A 74 -7.08 -15.20 6.95
N GLY A 75 -6.03 -15.07 7.75
CA GLY A 75 -4.64 -15.05 7.28
C GLY A 75 -4.27 -13.79 6.53
N ILE A 76 -4.99 -12.67 6.74
CA ILE A 76 -4.63 -11.37 6.16
C ILE A 76 -3.48 -10.78 7.00
N PRO A 77 -2.30 -10.51 6.41
CA PRO A 77 -1.11 -10.19 7.17
C PRO A 77 -1.12 -8.77 7.76
N ALA A 78 -1.87 -7.83 7.18
CA ALA A 78 -1.83 -6.43 7.62
C ALA A 78 -3.14 -5.66 7.43
N LEU A 79 -3.34 -4.67 8.31
CA LEU A 79 -4.40 -3.67 8.23
C LEU A 79 -3.84 -2.29 7.92
N ALA A 80 -4.53 -1.53 7.07
CA ALA A 80 -4.28 -0.10 6.84
C ALA A 80 -5.37 0.72 7.52
N ILE A 81 -5.00 1.65 8.40
CA ILE A 81 -5.94 2.48 9.14
C ILE A 81 -6.02 3.86 8.53
N PHE A 82 -7.24 4.32 8.23
CA PHE A 82 -7.53 5.69 7.80
C PHE A 82 -8.47 6.37 8.80
N PRO A 83 -8.10 7.51 9.40
CA PRO A 83 -8.95 8.17 10.38
C PRO A 83 -10.04 9.02 9.71
N HIS A 84 -11.25 8.95 10.25
CA HIS A 84 -12.29 9.95 10.04
C HIS A 84 -12.33 10.89 11.25
N ILE A 85 -11.56 11.99 11.16
CA ILE A 85 -11.48 13.00 12.21
C ILE A 85 -12.70 13.91 12.17
N GLU A 86 -13.31 14.13 13.33
CA GLU A 86 -14.45 15.03 13.49
C GLU A 86 -14.06 16.48 13.12
N PRO A 87 -14.93 17.24 12.44
CA PRO A 87 -14.60 18.60 12.01
C PRO A 87 -14.12 19.53 13.13
N ALA A 88 -14.61 19.36 14.36
CA ALA A 88 -14.23 20.17 15.50
C ALA A 88 -12.78 19.96 15.97
N LYS A 89 -12.14 18.87 15.56
CA LYS A 89 -10.73 18.53 15.85
C LYS A 89 -9.79 18.90 14.71
N LYS A 90 -10.32 19.50 13.62
CA LYS A 90 -9.53 19.92 12.46
C LYS A 90 -9.20 21.39 12.55
N ASP A 91 -8.01 21.75 12.08
CA ASP A 91 -7.59 23.14 11.91
C ASP A 91 -6.62 23.27 10.74
N SER A 92 -6.25 24.50 10.38
CA SER A 92 -5.37 24.76 9.23
C SER A 92 -3.94 24.21 9.37
N GLU A 93 -3.55 23.79 10.57
CA GLU A 93 -2.20 23.28 10.86
C GLU A 93 -2.18 21.75 11.01
N GLY A 94 -3.34 21.11 11.09
CA GLY A 94 -3.46 19.66 11.26
C GLY A 94 -3.01 19.18 12.63
N ARG A 95 -3.14 19.99 13.70
CA ARG A 95 -2.55 19.70 15.03
C ARG A 95 -2.97 18.37 15.65
N GLU A 96 -4.17 17.88 15.34
CA GLU A 96 -4.64 16.57 15.81
C GLU A 96 -3.82 15.40 15.26
N ALA A 97 -3.06 15.59 14.17
CA ALA A 97 -2.08 14.61 13.67
C ALA A 97 -0.95 14.33 14.67
N LEU A 98 -0.65 15.31 15.54
CA LEU A 98 0.40 15.26 16.56
C LEU A 98 -0.13 14.88 17.95
N ASN A 99 -1.37 14.39 18.05
CA ASN A 99 -1.95 14.01 19.32
C ASN A 99 -1.62 12.53 19.65
N PRO A 100 -0.75 12.24 20.65
CA PRO A 100 -0.41 10.86 21.02
C PRO A 100 -1.60 10.08 21.61
N ASP A 101 -2.64 10.78 22.06
CA ASP A 101 -3.91 10.23 22.53
C ASP A 101 -5.04 10.34 21.48
N GLY A 102 -4.68 10.77 20.27
CA GLY A 102 -5.57 10.92 19.13
C GLY A 102 -6.15 9.59 18.65
N LEU A 103 -7.12 9.69 17.72
CA LEU A 103 -7.85 8.53 17.20
C LEU A 103 -6.93 7.46 16.60
N VAL A 104 -5.92 7.86 15.82
CA VAL A 104 -4.99 6.92 15.16
C VAL A 104 -4.23 6.11 16.21
N CYS A 105 -3.56 6.79 17.14
CA CYS A 105 -2.73 6.13 18.16
C CYS A 105 -3.53 5.23 19.08
N ARG A 106 -4.73 5.65 19.52
CA ARG A 106 -5.62 4.79 20.30
C ARG A 106 -6.09 3.57 19.51
N THR A 107 -6.35 3.73 18.21
CA THR A 107 -6.70 2.61 17.33
C THR A 107 -5.54 1.64 17.21
N VAL A 108 -4.33 2.12 16.89
CA VAL A 108 -3.13 1.28 16.76
C VAL A 108 -2.92 0.41 17.99
N ARG A 109 -2.92 1.02 19.19
CA ARG A 109 -2.80 0.30 20.47
C ARG A 109 -3.86 -0.80 20.61
N ALA A 110 -5.13 -0.48 20.35
CA ALA A 110 -6.22 -1.44 20.43
C ALA A 110 -6.10 -2.60 19.41
N LEU A 111 -5.59 -2.34 18.20
CA LEU A 111 -5.39 -3.41 17.21
C LEU A 111 -4.22 -4.32 17.59
N LYS A 112 -3.10 -3.75 18.06
CA LYS A 112 -1.95 -4.52 18.53
C LYS A 112 -2.29 -5.39 19.73
N ASP A 113 -3.09 -4.89 20.66
CA ASP A 113 -3.61 -5.68 21.79
C ASP A 113 -4.53 -6.83 21.33
N ALA A 114 -5.32 -6.61 20.28
CA ALA A 114 -6.32 -7.56 19.81
C ALA A 114 -5.77 -8.69 18.94
N ALA A 115 -4.79 -8.38 18.08
CA ALA A 115 -4.20 -9.31 17.11
C ALA A 115 -2.72 -8.95 16.85
N PRO A 116 -1.80 -9.27 17.79
CA PRO A 116 -0.41 -8.82 17.73
C PRO A 116 0.38 -9.36 16.52
N SER A 117 -0.11 -10.43 15.87
CA SER A 117 0.53 -11.02 14.69
C SER A 117 0.16 -10.32 13.37
N VAL A 118 -0.85 -9.44 13.37
CA VAL A 118 -1.26 -8.65 12.22
C VAL A 118 -0.49 -7.34 12.20
N GLY A 119 0.19 -7.04 11.09
CA GLY A 119 0.92 -5.79 10.90
C GLY A 119 -0.03 -4.60 10.80
N ILE A 120 0.30 -3.51 11.48
CA ILE A 120 -0.50 -2.29 11.48
C ILE A 120 0.20 -1.21 10.67
N MET A 121 -0.46 -0.81 9.57
CA MET A 121 -0.05 0.29 8.71
C MET A 121 -0.88 1.54 8.98
N VAL A 122 -0.19 2.65 9.19
CA VAL A 122 -0.77 3.97 9.42
C VAL A 122 -0.41 4.91 8.28
N ASP A 123 -1.35 5.79 7.95
CA ASP A 123 -1.14 6.86 6.98
C ASP A 123 -0.43 8.06 7.63
N VAL A 124 0.56 8.60 6.92
CA VAL A 124 1.30 9.82 7.31
C VAL A 124 1.00 10.88 6.26
N ALA A 125 0.01 11.71 6.57
CA ALA A 125 -0.51 12.82 5.77
C ALA A 125 -1.36 13.75 6.65
N LEU A 126 -1.53 15.00 6.22
CA LEU A 126 -2.30 16.00 6.98
C LEU A 126 -3.75 16.19 6.50
N ASP A 127 -4.16 15.63 5.36
CA ASP A 127 -5.51 15.84 4.81
C ASP A 127 -6.67 15.40 5.72
N PRO A 128 -6.55 14.34 6.57
CA PRO A 128 -7.62 14.00 7.48
C PRO A 128 -7.74 15.01 8.62
N PHE A 129 -6.66 15.75 8.93
CA PHE A 129 -6.52 16.62 10.09
C PHE A 129 -6.70 18.09 9.76
N THR A 130 -6.54 18.48 8.48
CA THR A 130 -6.71 19.86 8.05
C THR A 130 -8.16 20.22 7.73
N ASP A 131 -8.56 21.46 8.01
CA ASP A 131 -9.90 21.97 7.69
C ASP A 131 -10.09 22.24 6.19
N HIS A 132 -9.00 22.51 5.48
CA HIS A 132 -8.95 22.69 4.02
C HIS A 132 -8.77 21.37 3.25
N GLY A 133 -8.37 20.28 3.92
CA GLY A 133 -8.24 18.94 3.32
C GLY A 133 -7.10 18.79 2.32
N HIS A 134 -6.02 19.58 2.49
CA HIS A 134 -4.78 19.37 1.72
C HIS A 134 -3.82 18.52 2.55
N ASP A 135 -3.00 17.73 1.87
CA ASP A 135 -2.04 16.81 2.48
C ASP A 135 -0.90 17.52 3.26
N GLY A 136 -0.81 18.86 3.19
CA GLY A 136 0.22 19.67 3.84
C GLY A 136 -0.24 21.07 4.23
N LEU A 137 0.65 21.82 4.89
CA LEU A 137 0.42 23.21 5.30
C LEU A 137 0.23 24.13 4.11
N VAL A 138 -0.75 25.03 4.18
CA VAL A 138 -1.04 25.99 3.11
C VAL A 138 -0.72 27.42 3.53
N GLN A 139 0.08 28.12 2.73
CA GLN A 139 0.33 29.54 2.87
C GLN A 139 0.23 30.22 1.51
N ASN A 140 -0.57 31.30 1.43
CA ASN A 140 -0.80 32.04 0.18
C ASN A 140 -1.24 31.16 -1.02
N GLY A 141 -2.01 30.10 -0.75
CA GLY A 141 -2.50 29.16 -1.77
C GLY A 141 -1.45 28.16 -2.28
N GLN A 142 -0.29 28.08 -1.64
CA GLN A 142 0.75 27.10 -1.94
C GLN A 142 0.91 26.12 -0.78
N ILE A 143 1.16 24.86 -1.10
CA ILE A 143 1.51 23.85 -0.10
C ILE A 143 2.99 23.98 0.21
N LEU A 144 3.33 24.15 1.49
CA LEU A 144 4.70 24.33 1.95
C LEU A 144 5.38 22.97 2.15
N ASN A 145 6.29 22.59 1.25
CA ASN A 145 6.96 21.28 1.27
C ASN A 145 7.68 20.99 2.61
N ASP A 146 8.70 21.79 2.94
CA ASP A 146 9.60 21.48 4.06
C ASP A 146 8.91 21.63 5.42
N ALA A 147 8.09 22.68 5.59
CA ALA A 147 7.30 22.87 6.80
C ALA A 147 6.27 21.75 7.01
N THR A 148 5.73 21.19 5.92
CA THR A 148 4.87 19.99 6.02
C THR A 148 5.68 18.78 6.46
N ILE A 149 6.88 18.59 5.91
CA ILE A 149 7.75 17.45 6.25
C ILE A 149 8.07 17.42 7.75
N GLU A 150 8.31 18.57 8.37
CA GLU A 150 8.55 18.65 9.82
C GLU A 150 7.39 18.03 10.63
N LEU A 151 6.14 18.38 10.29
CA LEU A 151 4.94 17.80 10.90
C LEU A 151 4.78 16.31 10.61
N LEU A 152 5.04 15.87 9.38
CA LEU A 152 4.92 14.46 8.98
C LEU A 152 5.95 13.58 9.69
N VAL A 153 7.15 14.12 9.95
CA VAL A 153 8.17 13.43 10.75
C VAL A 153 7.67 13.21 12.17
N GLU A 154 7.16 14.25 12.83
CA GLU A 154 6.64 14.14 14.19
C GLU A 154 5.43 13.20 14.27
N GLN A 155 4.50 13.30 13.31
CA GLN A 155 3.37 12.38 13.17
C GLN A 155 3.84 10.92 13.06
N ALA A 156 4.84 10.64 12.22
CA ALA A 156 5.36 9.29 12.04
C ALA A 156 5.96 8.73 13.34
N ILE A 157 6.72 9.53 14.09
CA ILE A 157 7.27 9.11 15.39
C ILE A 157 6.16 8.78 16.37
N ILE A 158 5.18 9.68 16.53
CA ILE A 158 4.04 9.48 17.45
C ILE A 158 3.27 8.20 17.14
N GLN A 159 3.03 7.92 15.86
CA GLN A 159 2.30 6.72 15.45
C GLN A 159 3.13 5.44 15.69
N VAL A 160 4.44 5.49 15.52
CA VAL A 160 5.34 4.36 15.80
C VAL A 160 5.46 4.10 17.29
N GLU A 161 5.54 5.14 18.11
CA GLU A 161 5.48 5.04 19.57
C GLU A 161 4.16 4.43 20.06
N ALA A 162 3.06 4.61 19.30
CA ALA A 162 1.80 3.93 19.57
C ALA A 162 1.79 2.44 19.18
N GLY A 163 2.81 1.96 18.46
CA GLY A 163 2.99 0.55 18.09
C GLY A 163 2.74 0.24 16.61
N ALA A 164 2.74 1.24 15.71
CA ALA A 164 2.60 1.00 14.28
C ALA A 164 3.83 0.27 13.72
N ASP A 165 3.60 -0.76 12.92
CA ASP A 165 4.67 -1.55 12.30
C ASP A 165 5.14 -0.92 10.97
N ILE A 166 4.23 -0.20 10.28
CA ILE A 166 4.46 0.42 8.98
C ILE A 166 3.91 1.86 9.00
N VAL A 167 4.77 2.84 8.71
CA VAL A 167 4.32 4.19 8.35
C VAL A 167 4.25 4.31 6.84
N ALA A 168 3.15 4.87 6.31
CA ALA A 168 2.92 4.97 4.88
C ALA A 168 2.69 6.43 4.46
N PRO A 169 3.75 7.20 4.17
CA PRO A 169 3.63 8.60 3.78
C PRO A 169 2.95 8.73 2.41
N SER A 170 1.72 9.26 2.44
CA SER A 170 0.86 9.42 1.26
C SER A 170 0.77 10.88 0.77
N ASP A 171 1.45 11.79 1.48
CA ASP A 171 1.45 13.25 1.32
C ASP A 171 2.03 13.79 0.00
N MET A 172 2.90 13.02 -0.66
CA MET A 172 3.60 13.40 -1.90
C MET A 172 4.56 14.60 -1.80
N MET A 173 5.03 15.00 -0.61
CA MET A 173 6.10 15.98 -0.46
C MET A 173 7.44 15.44 -0.98
N ASP A 174 8.29 16.32 -1.48
CA ASP A 174 9.62 15.96 -1.97
C ASP A 174 10.57 15.76 -0.79
N GLY A 175 11.21 14.60 -0.70
CA GLY A 175 12.20 14.30 0.34
C GLY A 175 11.65 13.73 1.66
N ARG A 176 10.32 13.68 1.87
CA ARG A 176 9.72 13.21 3.14
C ARG A 176 10.20 11.84 3.60
N VAL A 177 10.39 10.90 2.69
CA VAL A 177 10.80 9.51 3.03
C VAL A 177 12.17 9.50 3.70
N GLY A 178 13.11 10.31 3.20
CA GLY A 178 14.44 10.44 3.78
C GLY A 178 14.40 11.10 5.15
N ALA A 179 13.61 12.17 5.30
CA ALA A 179 13.43 12.86 6.58
C ALA A 179 12.81 11.94 7.65
N ILE A 180 11.73 11.23 7.31
CA ILE A 180 11.07 10.26 8.20
C ILE A 180 12.03 9.14 8.58
N ARG A 181 12.77 8.56 7.62
CA ARG A 181 13.79 7.54 7.92
C ARG A 181 14.84 8.06 8.89
N HIS A 182 15.43 9.23 8.65
CA HIS A 182 16.45 9.77 9.56
C HIS A 182 15.93 9.97 10.97
N ALA A 183 14.69 10.45 11.13
CA ALA A 183 14.07 10.59 12.44
C ALA A 183 13.82 9.24 13.13
N LEU A 184 13.34 8.23 12.41
CA LEU A 184 13.15 6.87 12.94
C LEU A 184 14.48 6.25 13.40
N GLU A 185 15.56 6.40 12.62
CA GLU A 185 16.89 5.94 13.02
C GLU A 185 17.38 6.66 14.29
N ALA A 186 17.21 7.98 14.36
CA ALA A 186 17.61 8.78 15.52
C ALA A 186 16.80 8.44 16.78
N GLY A 187 15.54 8.04 16.62
CA GLY A 187 14.64 7.57 17.68
C GLY A 187 14.80 6.09 18.05
N TYR A 188 15.79 5.38 17.49
CA TYR A 188 16.00 3.94 17.69
C TYR A 188 14.84 3.04 17.21
N HIS A 189 14.03 3.53 16.27
CA HIS A 189 12.94 2.79 15.60
C HIS A 189 13.44 2.13 14.29
N HIS A 190 14.55 1.40 14.38
CA HIS A 190 15.28 0.88 13.22
C HIS A 190 14.42 -0.05 12.34
N ASP A 191 13.63 -0.92 12.97
CA ASP A 191 12.85 -1.96 12.29
C ASP A 191 11.51 -1.48 11.71
N THR A 192 11.11 -0.24 11.98
CA THR A 192 9.86 0.32 11.43
C THR A 192 9.94 0.38 9.91
N LEU A 193 8.92 -0.14 9.24
CA LEU A 193 8.83 -0.13 7.79
C LEU A 193 8.29 1.21 7.28
N ILE A 194 8.80 1.66 6.14
CA ILE A 194 8.22 2.80 5.41
C ILE A 194 7.65 2.29 4.10
N MET A 195 6.33 2.39 3.92
CA MET A 195 5.66 2.09 2.67
C MET A 195 5.37 3.40 1.93
N SER A 196 6.32 3.83 1.10
CA SER A 196 6.17 5.08 0.35
C SER A 196 5.09 4.97 -0.72
N TYR A 197 4.14 5.90 -0.71
CA TYR A 197 3.35 6.21 -1.91
C TYR A 197 4.26 6.96 -2.89
N ALA A 198 5.14 6.23 -3.57
CA ALA A 198 6.15 6.81 -4.45
C ALA A 198 5.55 7.43 -5.72
N ALA A 199 4.40 6.90 -6.17
CA ALA A 199 3.69 7.35 -7.35
C ALA A 199 2.16 7.43 -7.08
N LYS A 200 1.73 8.42 -6.29
CA LYS A 200 0.32 8.79 -6.10
C LYS A 200 -0.05 9.85 -7.14
N TYR A 201 -1.02 9.54 -8.00
CA TYR A 201 -1.44 10.44 -9.08
C TYR A 201 -2.63 11.31 -8.65
N ALA A 202 -2.71 12.53 -9.18
CA ALA A 202 -3.91 13.35 -9.09
C ALA A 202 -5.05 12.71 -9.90
N SER A 203 -5.92 11.96 -9.21
CA SER A 203 -6.94 11.11 -9.84
C SER A 203 -8.33 11.40 -9.30
N HIS A 204 -9.33 11.32 -10.19
CA HIS A 204 -10.75 11.43 -9.82
C HIS A 204 -11.27 10.21 -9.07
N SER A 205 -10.55 9.07 -9.12
CA SER A 205 -10.93 7.82 -8.46
C SER A 205 -10.73 7.83 -6.94
N MET A 206 -10.07 8.87 -6.39
CA MET A 206 -9.81 9.01 -4.95
C MET A 206 -11.05 9.47 -4.16
N ALA A 207 -12.02 10.10 -4.83
CA ALA A 207 -13.30 10.43 -4.21
C ALA A 207 -14.22 9.19 -4.28
N PRO A 208 -14.69 8.64 -3.15
CA PRO A 208 -15.67 7.57 -3.15
C PRO A 208 -17.00 8.15 -3.67
N THR A 209 -17.18 8.08 -4.99
CA THR A 209 -18.23 8.72 -5.81
C THR A 209 -18.55 10.14 -5.36
N ALA A 210 -17.91 11.13 -6.00
CA ALA A 210 -18.25 12.54 -5.83
C ALA A 210 -19.79 12.74 -5.82
N THR A 211 -20.27 13.43 -4.78
CA THR A 211 -21.60 14.04 -4.73
C THR A 211 -21.94 14.69 -6.09
N PRO A 212 -23.19 14.62 -6.59
CA PRO A 212 -23.56 15.10 -7.93
C PRO A 212 -23.17 16.54 -8.27
N SER A 213 -22.84 17.36 -7.27
CA SER A 213 -22.43 18.76 -7.40
C SER A 213 -21.08 18.99 -8.11
N VAL A 214 -20.24 17.98 -8.30
CA VAL A 214 -18.94 18.13 -9.01
C VAL A 214 -19.06 17.86 -10.53
N ARG A 215 -20.24 17.48 -11.03
CA ARG A 215 -20.50 17.34 -12.47
C ARG A 215 -20.68 18.69 -13.17
N ARG A 216 -19.63 19.50 -13.29
CA ARG A 216 -19.66 20.61 -14.27
C ARG A 216 -18.28 21.01 -14.77
N ARG A 217 -17.62 20.10 -15.49
CA ARG A 217 -17.01 20.40 -16.80
C ARG A 217 -16.35 19.17 -17.41
N LEU A 218 -16.59 19.04 -18.72
CA LEU A 218 -15.90 18.22 -19.72
C LEU A 218 -16.43 16.80 -19.99
N VAL A 219 -17.30 16.79 -21.01
CA VAL A 219 -17.43 15.85 -22.13
C VAL A 219 -18.09 14.48 -21.86
N GLU A 220 -19.23 14.32 -22.53
CA GLU A 220 -20.02 13.12 -22.73
C GLU A 220 -19.27 12.07 -23.58
N ALA A 221 -19.22 10.83 -23.11
CA ALA A 221 -19.11 9.65 -23.97
C ALA A 221 -19.72 8.44 -23.23
N PRO A 222 -20.73 7.75 -23.78
CA PRO A 222 -21.32 6.59 -23.13
C PRO A 222 -20.47 5.35 -23.42
N ILE A 223 -19.89 4.75 -22.38
CA ILE A 223 -19.35 3.39 -22.46
C ILE A 223 -20.18 2.54 -21.50
N THR A 224 -21.04 1.70 -22.05
CA THR A 224 -21.74 0.63 -21.34
C THR A 224 -20.81 -0.57 -21.22
N LEU A 225 -20.49 -0.97 -19.99
CA LEU A 225 -19.88 -2.27 -19.68
C LEU A 225 -20.81 -3.07 -18.75
N PRO A 226 -20.94 -4.40 -18.94
CA PRO A 226 -21.90 -5.21 -18.22
C PRO A 226 -21.44 -5.48 -16.77
N ALA A 227 -22.43 -5.57 -15.88
CA ALA A 227 -22.28 -5.76 -14.46
C ALA A 227 -21.59 -7.10 -14.11
N ILE A 228 -20.56 -7.03 -13.26
CA ILE A 228 -20.08 -8.15 -12.46
C ILE A 228 -20.46 -7.84 -11.01
N ASN A 229 -21.37 -8.65 -10.47
CA ASN A 229 -21.92 -8.52 -9.12
C ASN A 229 -21.04 -9.31 -8.14
N ALA A 230 -20.14 -8.63 -7.41
CA ALA A 230 -19.54 -9.10 -6.15
C ALA A 230 -18.90 -7.90 -5.42
N PRO A 231 -19.03 -7.76 -4.09
CA PRO A 231 -18.52 -6.60 -3.36
C PRO A 231 -17.01 -6.72 -3.18
N ILE A 232 -16.25 -6.01 -4.00
CA ILE A 232 -14.80 -5.87 -3.83
C ILE A 232 -14.57 -4.71 -2.88
N SER A 233 -14.35 -5.00 -1.61
CA SER A 233 -13.76 -4.06 -0.66
C SER A 233 -12.30 -3.80 -1.07
N TRP A 234 -11.82 -2.58 -0.80
CA TRP A 234 -10.51 -2.08 -1.22
C TRP A 234 -9.38 -2.89 -0.59
N ILE A 235 -8.90 -3.87 -1.35
CA ILE A 235 -7.60 -4.50 -1.19
C ILE A 235 -6.62 -3.59 -1.91
N VAL A 236 -5.61 -3.08 -1.22
CA VAL A 236 -4.43 -2.51 -1.88
C VAL A 236 -3.52 -3.70 -2.23
N PRO A 237 -3.38 -4.08 -3.51
CA PRO A 237 -2.51 -5.19 -3.86
C PRO A 237 -1.05 -4.78 -3.64
N MET A 238 -0.31 -5.59 -2.89
CA MET A 238 1.16 -5.47 -2.84
C MET A 238 1.76 -5.69 -4.24
N PRO A 239 2.92 -5.08 -4.56
CA PRO A 239 3.67 -5.45 -5.76
C PRO A 239 3.99 -6.95 -5.70
N MET A 240 3.49 -7.70 -6.69
CA MET A 240 3.65 -9.15 -6.77
C MET A 240 5.14 -9.52 -6.64
N LYS A 241 5.46 -10.46 -5.73
CA LYS A 241 6.79 -11.05 -5.61
C LYS A 241 7.24 -11.56 -6.99
N PRO A 242 8.45 -11.25 -7.48
CA PRO A 242 9.00 -11.92 -8.64
C PRO A 242 9.25 -13.39 -8.27
N SER A 243 8.29 -14.26 -8.56
CA SER A 243 8.34 -15.69 -8.25
C SER A 243 9.22 -16.44 -9.25
N ALA A 244 10.53 -16.17 -9.23
CA ALA A 244 11.50 -17.03 -9.89
C ALA A 244 11.81 -18.25 -9.01
N LYS A 245 10.93 -19.25 -9.03
CA LYS A 245 11.31 -20.63 -8.66
C LYS A 245 12.27 -21.15 -9.72
N TRP A 246 13.57 -20.98 -9.49
CA TRP A 246 14.59 -21.75 -10.19
C TRP A 246 14.45 -23.22 -9.78
N ARG A 247 13.83 -24.02 -10.65
CA ARG A 247 13.94 -25.49 -10.60
C ARG A 247 15.33 -25.88 -11.07
N TRP A 248 16.10 -26.54 -10.21
CA TRP A 248 17.17 -27.44 -10.64
C TRP A 248 16.91 -28.83 -10.04
N MET A 249 16.54 -29.77 -10.91
CA MET A 249 16.81 -31.19 -10.71
C MET A 249 17.59 -31.66 -11.93
N SER A 250 18.85 -32.01 -11.65
CA SER A 250 19.78 -32.89 -12.37
C SER A 250 19.28 -33.53 -13.67
N GLN A 251 20.03 -33.34 -14.77
CA GLN A 251 20.66 -34.46 -15.48
C GLN A 251 21.69 -34.01 -16.54
N LYS A 252 22.89 -34.58 -16.37
CA LYS A 252 23.94 -34.88 -17.36
C LYS A 252 24.72 -33.75 -18.04
N ALA A 253 25.96 -33.60 -17.60
CA ALA A 253 27.06 -33.16 -18.44
C ALA A 253 27.30 -34.12 -19.62
N PRO A 254 27.86 -33.61 -20.72
CA PRO A 254 28.94 -34.30 -21.41
C PRO A 254 30.20 -33.44 -21.47
N THR A 255 31.32 -34.10 -21.21
CA THR A 255 32.70 -33.64 -21.27
C THR A 255 33.28 -33.56 -22.70
N CYS A 256 34.30 -32.71 -22.81
CA CYS A 256 35.50 -32.79 -23.68
C CYS A 256 35.42 -32.46 -25.18
N CYS A 257 36.18 -31.43 -25.58
CA CYS A 257 37.44 -31.49 -26.37
C CYS A 257 37.80 -30.06 -26.81
N SER A 258 38.85 -29.43 -26.26
CA SER A 258 40.30 -29.53 -26.59
C SER A 258 40.74 -28.61 -27.74
N SER A 259 41.93 -28.03 -27.56
CA SER A 259 42.73 -27.24 -28.52
C SER A 259 42.28 -25.77 -28.67
N SER A 260 43.14 -24.76 -28.70
CA SER A 260 44.59 -24.72 -28.76
C SER A 260 45.08 -23.31 -28.41
N GLN A 261 46.29 -23.27 -27.85
CA GLN A 261 47.29 -22.22 -28.00
C GLN A 261 47.05 -20.86 -27.32
N ALA A 262 47.74 -20.73 -26.19
CA ALA A 262 48.38 -19.49 -25.76
C ALA A 262 49.47 -19.05 -26.77
N CYS A 263 49.67 -17.75 -26.92
CA CYS A 263 51.01 -17.19 -27.05
C CYS A 263 51.06 -15.76 -26.43
N PRO A 264 52.17 -15.37 -25.76
CA PRO A 264 52.24 -14.25 -24.81
C PRO A 264 53.15 -13.10 -25.32
N ILE A 265 53.70 -12.29 -24.40
CA ILE A 265 54.81 -11.28 -24.50
C ILE A 265 54.25 -9.84 -24.43
N SER A 266 54.29 -9.06 -23.34
CA SER A 266 55.31 -8.62 -22.35
C SER A 266 55.86 -7.20 -22.61
N THR A 267 55.94 -6.40 -21.52
CA THR A 267 56.89 -5.29 -21.20
C THR A 267 56.80 -4.01 -22.06
N SER A 268 56.95 -2.76 -21.59
CA SER A 268 57.55 -2.14 -20.39
C SER A 268 57.14 -0.64 -20.29
N SER A 269 57.52 -0.03 -19.17
CA SER A 269 57.43 1.37 -18.70
C SER A 269 57.98 2.51 -19.58
N HIS A 270 57.56 3.75 -19.19
CA HIS A 270 58.14 5.10 -19.38
C HIS A 270 57.83 5.88 -20.67
N ALA A 271 56.98 6.91 -20.54
CA ALA A 271 57.31 8.34 -20.63
C ALA A 271 56.14 9.16 -20.07
#